data_AF-A0A350DIT4-F1
#
_entry.id   AF-A0A350DIT4-F1
#
_cell.length_a   1.000
_cell.length_b   1.000
_cell.length_c   1.000
_cell.angle_alpha   90.00
_cell.angle_beta   90.00
_cell.angle_gamma   90.00
#
_symmetry.space_group_name_H-M   'P 1'
#
loop_
_entity.id
_entity.type
_entity.pdbx_description
1 polymer ?
#
loop_
_entity_poly.entity_id
_entity_poly.type
_entity_poly.pdbx_seq_one_letter_code
_entity_poly.pdbx_strand_id
1 'polypeptide(L)'
;MLSFALGIGTQNTQGDWLEIYYPAPLLNPDASLVAAAKEALDAPAGNAPVSFLPEDCTRLAKALEAAGHSEQAALAESLATSQRPLVAMFLESDQPPQTAPEVYLKLHLLSHRLVKPHGLDLTGMFGLLRNIAWTNEGA
;
A
#
# COMPACT_ATOMS: atom_id res chain seq x y z
N MET A 1 10.74 -8.38 5.33
CA MET A 1 9.85 -7.56 4.48
C MET A 1 10.64 -6.43 3.83
N LEU A 2 10.54 -6.32 2.50
CA LEU A 2 11.16 -5.26 1.71
C LEU A 2 10.44 -3.92 1.86
N SER A 3 9.11 -3.88 1.79
CA SER A 3 8.36 -2.65 1.92
C SER A 3 6.94 -2.87 2.45
N PHE A 4 6.40 -1.85 3.10
CA PHE A 4 5.03 -1.79 3.55
C PHE A 4 4.46 -0.40 3.26
N ALA A 5 3.20 -0.31 2.86
CA ALA A 5 2.52 0.96 2.73
C ALA A 5 1.01 0.85 2.91
N LEU A 6 0.43 1.84 3.59
CA LEU A 6 -1.01 2.10 3.59
C LEU A 6 -1.34 3.05 2.45
N GLY A 7 -2.35 2.70 1.66
CA GLY A 7 -2.74 3.41 0.46
C GLY A 7 -4.25 3.62 0.36
N ILE A 8 -4.58 4.61 -0.45
CA ILE A 8 -5.93 5.02 -0.83
C ILE A 8 -5.92 5.18 -2.35
N GLY A 9 -6.99 4.79 -3.04
CA GLY A 9 -7.00 4.87 -4.51
C GLY A 9 -8.39 4.85 -5.10
N THR A 10 -8.48 4.64 -6.41
CA THR A 10 -9.76 4.47 -7.12
C THR A 10 -9.85 3.09 -7.78
N GLN A 11 -11.09 2.62 -7.89
CA GLN A 11 -11.43 1.39 -8.59
C GLN A 11 -12.52 1.69 -9.62
N ASN A 12 -12.53 0.93 -10.72
CA ASN A 12 -13.67 0.94 -11.63
C ASN A 12 -14.88 0.20 -11.03
N THR A 13 -15.99 0.17 -11.76
CA THR A 13 -17.23 -0.53 -11.33
C THR A 13 -17.10 -2.05 -11.24
N GLN A 14 -15.99 -2.64 -11.71
CA GLN A 14 -15.67 -4.07 -11.61
C GLN A 14 -14.75 -4.37 -10.42
N GLY A 15 -14.34 -3.35 -9.65
CA GLY A 15 -13.42 -3.50 -8.52
C GLY A 15 -11.94 -3.53 -8.92
N ASP A 16 -11.61 -3.25 -10.19
CA ASP A 16 -10.22 -3.18 -10.62
C ASP A 16 -9.58 -1.88 -10.17
N TRP A 17 -8.41 -1.97 -9.55
CA TRP A 17 -7.59 -0.81 -9.20
C TRP A 17 -7.16 -0.04 -10.44
N LEU A 18 -7.40 1.27 -10.42
CA LEU A 18 -6.94 2.21 -11.45
C LEU A 18 -5.63 2.86 -10.99
N GLU A 19 -5.66 3.45 -9.79
CA GLU A 19 -4.52 4.10 -9.18
C GLU A 19 -4.51 3.90 -7.67
N ILE A 20 -3.33 4.01 -7.08
CA ILE A 20 -3.15 3.99 -5.64
C ILE A 20 -2.14 5.07 -5.27
N TYR A 21 -2.51 5.91 -4.31
CA TYR A 21 -1.63 6.84 -3.62
C TYR A 21 -1.17 6.25 -2.28
N TYR A 22 0.14 6.22 -2.06
CA TYR A 22 0.76 5.80 -0.80
C TYR A 22 1.38 7.04 -0.12
N PRO A 23 0.77 7.61 0.94
CA PRO A 23 1.24 8.85 1.54
C PRO A 23 2.61 8.73 2.22
N ALA A 24 2.88 7.60 2.87
CA ALA A 24 4.10 7.35 3.64
C ALA A 24 4.57 5.89 3.46
N PRO A 25 5.05 5.51 2.27
CA PRO A 25 5.57 4.17 2.04
C PRO A 25 6.87 3.96 2.82
N LEU A 26 7.04 2.76 3.38
CA LEU A 26 8.23 2.38 4.14
C LEU A 26 9.08 1.40 3.35
N LEU A 27 10.38 1.66 3.28
CA LEU A 27 11.38 0.70 2.83
C LEU A 27 12.02 0.06 4.07
N ASN A 28 12.13 -1.26 4.08
CA ASN A 28 12.63 -2.06 5.21
C ASN A 28 11.95 -1.70 6.55
N PRO A 29 10.61 -1.80 6.65
CA PRO A 29 9.88 -1.47 7.86
C PRO A 29 10.30 -2.37 9.04
N ASP A 30 10.18 -1.84 10.26
CA ASP A 30 10.44 -2.59 11.49
C ASP A 30 9.57 -3.84 11.59
N ALA A 31 10.15 -4.92 12.13
CA ALA A 31 9.44 -6.19 12.26
C ALA A 31 8.19 -6.11 13.16
N SER A 32 8.22 -5.24 14.19
CA SER A 32 7.07 -5.02 15.07
C SER A 32 5.90 -4.34 14.34
N LEU A 33 6.20 -3.38 13.46
CA LEU A 33 5.20 -2.75 12.59
C LEU A 33 4.55 -3.78 11.69
N VAL A 34 5.36 -4.57 11.00
CA VAL A 34 4.88 -5.59 10.05
C VAL A 34 4.02 -6.62 10.77
N ALA A 35 4.44 -7.10 11.95
CA ALA A 35 3.66 -8.05 12.73
C ALA A 35 2.29 -7.46 13.14
N ALA A 36 2.28 -6.24 13.69
CA ALA A 36 1.05 -5.57 14.10
C ALA A 36 0.10 -5.33 12.92
N ALA A 37 0.61 -4.87 11.77
CA ALA A 37 -0.19 -4.65 10.57
C ALA A 37 -0.72 -5.94 9.96
N LYS A 38 0.09 -7.01 9.92
CA LYS A 38 -0.35 -8.33 9.42
C LYS A 38 -1.46 -8.92 10.29
N GLU A 39 -1.33 -8.83 11.62
CA GLU A 39 -2.36 -9.29 12.56
C GLU A 39 -3.63 -8.44 12.45
N ALA A 40 -3.48 -7.11 12.39
CA ALA A 40 -4.61 -6.19 12.31
C ALA A 40 -5.34 -6.19 10.98
N LEU A 41 -4.81 -6.83 9.93
CA LEU A 41 -5.45 -6.90 8.60
C LEU A 41 -5.58 -8.34 8.08
N ASP A 42 -5.28 -9.33 8.91
CA ASP A 42 -5.33 -10.75 8.55
C ASP A 42 -4.54 -11.05 7.25
N ALA A 43 -3.38 -10.41 7.13
CA ALA A 43 -2.62 -10.39 5.88
C ALA A 43 -1.95 -11.74 5.56
N PRO A 44 -2.00 -12.20 4.30
CA PRO A 44 -1.37 -13.45 3.91
C PRO A 44 0.16 -13.34 3.85
N ALA A 45 0.83 -14.49 3.68
CA ALA A 45 2.26 -14.53 3.44
C ALA A 45 2.63 -14.09 2.01
N GLY A 46 3.85 -13.58 1.84
CA GLY A 46 4.40 -13.17 0.54
C GLY A 46 4.02 -11.73 0.15
N ASN A 47 4.19 -11.41 -1.13
CA ASN A 47 3.79 -10.12 -1.68
C ASN A 47 2.27 -10.09 -1.82
N ALA A 48 1.60 -9.21 -1.08
CA ALA A 48 0.15 -9.20 -1.03
C ALA A 48 -0.42 -7.80 -0.83
N PRO A 49 -1.34 -7.35 -1.71
CA PRO A 49 -2.27 -6.28 -1.38
C PRO A 49 -3.41 -6.82 -0.50
N VAL A 50 -3.74 -6.09 0.55
CA VAL A 50 -4.88 -6.37 1.42
C VAL A 50 -5.80 -5.17 1.38
N SER A 51 -6.97 -5.33 0.74
CA SER A 51 -8.03 -4.33 0.80
C SER A 51 -8.66 -4.36 2.19
N PHE A 52 -8.93 -3.19 2.76
CA PHE A 52 -9.57 -3.06 4.07
C PHE A 52 -10.59 -1.92 4.06
N LEU A 53 -11.46 -1.90 5.07
CA LEU A 53 -12.54 -0.92 5.17
C LEU A 53 -12.20 0.20 6.17
N PRO A 54 -12.84 1.37 6.08
CA PRO A 54 -12.64 2.44 7.06
C PRO A 54 -12.90 2.01 8.51
N GLU A 55 -13.79 1.04 8.76
CA GLU A 55 -13.97 0.47 10.10
C GLU A 55 -12.73 -0.29 10.65
N ASP A 56 -11.90 -0.85 9.78
CA ASP A 56 -10.66 -1.54 10.19
C ASP A 56 -9.58 -0.57 10.65
N CYS A 57 -9.63 0.70 10.20
CA CYS A 57 -8.62 1.72 10.50
C CYS A 57 -8.42 1.92 12.01
N THR A 58 -9.49 1.85 12.81
CA THR A 58 -9.39 2.02 14.27
C THR A 58 -8.60 0.86 14.91
N ARG A 59 -8.82 -0.37 14.44
CA ARG A 59 -8.09 -1.56 14.91
C ARG A 59 -6.62 -1.47 14.50
N LEU A 60 -6.37 -1.14 13.23
CA LEU A 60 -5.03 -1.00 12.67
C LEU A 60 -4.23 0.10 13.37
N ALA A 61 -4.80 1.29 13.56
CA ALA A 61 -4.15 2.41 14.24
C ALA A 61 -3.73 2.03 15.67
N LYS A 62 -4.64 1.41 16.45
CA LYS A 62 -4.32 0.94 17.81
C LYS A 62 -3.20 -0.09 17.84
N ALA A 63 -3.19 -1.03 16.90
CA ALA A 63 -2.14 -2.03 16.80
C ALA A 63 -0.77 -1.40 16.49
N LEU A 64 -0.73 -0.46 15.54
CA LEU A 64 0.49 0.28 15.17
C LEU A 64 1.00 1.15 16.32
N GLU A 65 0.10 1.86 17.02
CA GLU A 65 0.45 2.68 18.18
C GLU A 65 1.01 1.83 19.33
N ALA A 66 0.37 0.69 19.63
CA ALA A 66 0.86 -0.25 20.64
C ALA A 66 2.23 -0.85 20.29
N ALA A 67 2.55 -0.94 18.99
CA ALA A 67 3.86 -1.36 18.49
C ALA A 67 4.89 -0.21 18.42
N GLY A 68 4.52 1.02 18.80
CA GLY A 68 5.39 2.20 18.86
C GLY A 68 5.50 3.00 17.56
N HIS A 69 4.60 2.79 16.60
CA HIS A 69 4.67 3.37 15.25
C HIS A 69 3.63 4.48 15.03
N SER A 70 3.74 5.57 15.79
CA SER A 70 2.70 6.62 15.84
C SER A 70 2.44 7.34 14.52
N GLU A 71 3.45 7.51 13.66
CA GLU A 71 3.23 8.13 12.34
C GLU A 71 2.31 7.28 11.45
N GLN A 72 2.49 5.96 11.49
CA GLN A 72 1.67 5.02 10.72
C GLN A 72 0.31 4.80 11.37
N ALA A 73 0.23 4.87 12.70
CA ALA A 73 -1.05 4.88 13.42
C ALA A 73 -1.88 6.11 13.04
N ALA A 74 -1.31 7.31 13.07
CA ALA A 74 -1.98 8.55 12.66
C ALA A 74 -2.42 8.52 11.19
N LEU A 75 -1.59 7.93 10.31
CA LEU A 75 -1.99 7.69 8.92
C LEU A 75 -3.21 6.77 8.84
N ALA A 76 -3.21 5.63 9.52
CA ALA A 76 -4.35 4.73 9.55
C ALA A 76 -5.62 5.43 10.08
N GLU A 77 -5.52 6.25 11.13
CA GLU A 77 -6.66 7.05 11.63
C GLU A 77 -7.20 8.03 10.58
N SER A 78 -6.32 8.70 9.84
CA SER A 78 -6.74 9.64 8.80
C SER A 78 -7.56 8.96 7.68
N LEU A 79 -7.23 7.70 7.38
CA LEU A 79 -7.93 6.89 6.37
C LEU A 79 -9.33 6.45 6.82
N ALA A 80 -9.66 6.49 8.12
CA ALA A 80 -10.95 6.05 8.66
C ALA A 80 -12.16 6.88 8.17
N THR A 81 -11.91 8.05 7.57
CA THR A 81 -12.93 8.92 7.00
C THR A 81 -13.01 8.85 5.47
N SER A 82 -12.21 7.98 4.86
CA SER A 82 -12.15 7.82 3.40
C SER A 82 -13.46 7.26 2.85
N GLN A 83 -13.91 7.84 1.73
CA GLN A 83 -14.96 7.25 0.88
C GLN A 83 -14.38 6.44 -0.29
N ARG A 84 -13.05 6.39 -0.39
CA ARG A 84 -12.31 5.68 -1.44
C ARG A 84 -11.77 4.34 -0.92
N PRO A 85 -11.64 3.33 -1.79
CA PRO A 85 -11.01 2.05 -1.44
C PRO A 85 -9.64 2.23 -0.79
N LEU A 86 -9.39 1.45 0.26
CA LEU A 86 -8.13 1.42 1.01
C LEU A 86 -7.40 0.10 0.75
N VAL A 87 -6.07 0.15 0.75
CA VAL A 87 -5.22 -1.02 0.56
C VAL A 87 -3.94 -0.93 1.38
N ALA A 88 -3.57 -2.01 2.04
CA ALA A 88 -2.26 -2.19 2.64
C ALA A 88 -1.45 -3.09 1.72
N MET A 89 -0.32 -2.61 1.23
CA MET A 89 0.58 -3.40 0.38
C MET A 89 1.74 -3.92 1.22
N PHE A 90 1.83 -5.25 1.32
CA PHE A 90 2.93 -5.97 1.98
C PHE A 90 3.86 -6.52 0.90
N LEU A 91 5.05 -5.96 0.77
CA LEU A 91 6.05 -6.41 -0.20
C LEU A 91 7.14 -7.18 0.54
N GLU A 92 7.05 -8.51 0.59
CA GLU A 92 7.99 -9.33 1.36
C GLU A 92 9.38 -9.37 0.68
N SER A 93 9.41 -9.47 -0.64
CA SER A 93 10.64 -9.57 -1.44
C SER A 93 10.52 -8.85 -2.79
N ASP A 94 11.65 -8.49 -3.39
CA ASP A 94 11.69 -7.88 -4.72
C ASP A 94 11.57 -8.96 -5.79
N GLN A 95 10.36 -9.15 -6.31
CA GLN A 95 10.03 -10.05 -7.43
C GLN A 95 9.26 -9.25 -8.50
N PRO A 96 9.14 -9.74 -9.75
CA PRO A 96 8.26 -9.11 -10.73
C PRO A 96 6.89 -8.81 -10.12
N PRO A 97 6.38 -7.58 -10.22
CA PRO A 97 5.11 -7.24 -9.61
C PRO A 97 3.99 -8.07 -10.22
N GLN A 98 2.99 -8.41 -9.40
CA GLN A 98 1.85 -9.26 -9.82
C GLN A 98 0.51 -8.54 -9.77
N THR A 99 0.45 -7.36 -9.14
CA THR A 99 -0.79 -6.59 -8.96
C THR A 99 -0.55 -5.09 -9.19
N ALA A 100 -1.61 -4.34 -9.51
CA ALA A 100 -1.51 -2.88 -9.66
C ALA A 100 -1.05 -2.18 -8.36
N PRO A 101 -1.59 -2.47 -7.16
CA PRO A 101 -1.06 -1.93 -5.90
C PRO A 101 0.44 -2.11 -5.72
N GLU A 102 0.97 -3.29 -6.07
CA GLU A 102 2.40 -3.57 -6.00
C GLU A 102 3.22 -2.68 -6.95
N VAL A 103 2.76 -2.52 -8.21
CA VAL A 103 3.42 -1.63 -9.16
C VAL A 103 3.44 -0.19 -8.65
N TYR A 104 2.30 0.33 -8.18
CA TYR A 104 2.22 1.68 -7.64
C TYR A 104 3.13 1.86 -6.42
N LEU A 105 3.23 0.88 -5.52
CA LEU A 105 4.16 0.95 -4.39
C LEU A 105 5.61 1.04 -4.87
N LYS A 106 6.03 0.17 -5.80
CA LYS A 106 7.40 0.21 -6.34
C LYS A 106 7.72 1.55 -7.02
N LEU A 107 6.77 2.13 -7.75
CA LEU A 107 6.93 3.46 -8.35
C LEU A 107 7.00 4.57 -7.30
N HIS A 108 6.24 4.46 -6.19
CA HIS A 108 6.36 5.38 -5.05
C HIS A 108 7.73 5.27 -4.38
N LEU A 109 8.26 4.06 -4.16
CA LEU A 109 9.59 3.86 -3.58
C LEU A 109 10.69 4.54 -4.43
N LEU A 110 10.57 4.48 -5.76
CA LEU A 110 11.47 5.19 -6.68
C LEU A 110 11.29 6.72 -6.60
N SER A 111 10.05 7.19 -6.63
CA SER A 111 9.73 8.63 -6.69
C SER A 111 10.03 9.35 -5.37
N HIS A 112 9.84 8.67 -4.23
CA HIS A 112 10.27 9.10 -2.90
C HIS A 112 11.78 8.95 -2.68
N ARG A 113 12.51 8.42 -3.67
CA ARG A 113 13.96 8.18 -3.62
C ARG A 113 14.41 7.24 -2.51
N LEU A 114 13.49 6.41 -2.02
CA LEU A 114 13.81 5.32 -1.08
C LEU A 114 14.63 4.24 -1.79
N VAL A 115 14.36 4.03 -3.08
CA VAL A 115 15.16 3.17 -3.95
C VAL A 115 15.61 3.95 -5.19
N LYS A 116 16.81 3.65 -5.71
CA LYS A 116 17.36 4.27 -6.94
C LYS A 116 16.81 3.57 -8.19
N PRO A 117 16.89 4.22 -9.37
CA PRO A 117 16.63 3.54 -10.65
C PRO A 117 17.42 2.23 -10.76
N HIS A 118 16.78 1.20 -11.33
CA HIS A 118 17.28 -0.18 -11.42
C HIS A 118 17.42 -0.92 -10.07
N GLY A 119 16.89 -0.37 -8.97
CA GLY A 119 16.94 -1.01 -7.65
C GLY A 119 15.71 -1.85 -7.28
N LEU A 120 14.71 -1.95 -8.15
CA LEU A 120 13.51 -2.78 -7.98
C LEU A 120 13.19 -3.50 -9.29
N ASP A 121 12.71 -4.74 -9.20
CA ASP A 121 12.19 -5.48 -10.35
C ASP A 121 10.82 -4.92 -10.78
N LEU A 122 10.74 -4.38 -11.99
CA LEU A 122 9.52 -3.85 -12.61
C LEU A 122 9.11 -4.66 -13.85
N THR A 123 9.64 -5.87 -14.01
CA THR A 123 9.36 -6.74 -15.15
C THR A 123 7.86 -7.00 -15.25
N GLY A 124 7.28 -6.73 -16.43
CA GLY A 124 5.85 -6.96 -16.68
C GLY A 124 4.89 -5.89 -16.17
N MET A 125 5.38 -4.81 -15.53
CA MET A 125 4.51 -3.81 -14.87
C MET A 125 3.43 -3.19 -15.78
N PHE A 126 3.71 -3.00 -17.07
CA PHE A 126 2.76 -2.41 -18.02
C PHE A 126 1.52 -3.28 -18.24
N GLY A 127 1.62 -4.61 -18.07
CA GLY A 127 0.47 -5.51 -18.17
C GLY A 127 -0.49 -5.42 -16.98
N LEU A 128 -0.05 -4.80 -15.88
CA LEU A 128 -0.82 -4.62 -14.64
C LEU A 128 -1.44 -3.24 -14.52
N LEU A 129 -0.91 -2.25 -15.25
CA LEU A 129 -1.38 -0.87 -15.23
C LEU A 129 -2.42 -0.65 -16.33
N ARG A 130 -3.62 -0.21 -15.95
CA ARG A 130 -4.67 0.15 -16.89
C ARG A 130 -4.37 1.48 -17.56
N ASN A 131 -4.81 1.63 -18.81
CA ASN A 131 -4.85 2.93 -19.46
C ASN A 131 -6.01 3.74 -18.85
N ILE A 132 -5.71 4.93 -18.33
CA ILE A 132 -6.61 5.73 -17.49
C ILE A 132 -6.71 7.15 -18.05
N ALA A 133 -7.91 7.73 -18.00
CA ALA A 133 -8.09 9.14 -18.25
C ALA A 133 -7.82 9.92 -16.96
N TRP A 134 -6.74 10.71 -16.93
CA TRP A 134 -6.42 11.56 -15.78
C TRP A 134 -7.12 12.92 -15.92
N THR A 135 -8.06 13.20 -15.02
CA THR A 135 -8.85 14.44 -15.00
C THR A 135 -8.59 15.26 -13.74
N ASN A 136 -9.16 16.46 -13.65
CA ASN A 136 -9.09 17.27 -12.44
C ASN A 136 -9.87 16.67 -11.26
N GLU A 137 -10.80 15.74 -11.50
CA GLU A 137 -11.53 15.01 -10.46
C GLU A 137 -10.77 13.75 -9.98
N GLY A 138 -9.67 13.40 -10.67
CA GLY A 138 -8.96 12.14 -10.51
C GLY A 138 -9.15 11.19 -11.69
N ALA A 139 -8.93 9.90 -11.42
CA ALA A 139 -9.06 8.76 -12.34
C ALA A 139 -10.43 8.09 -12.22
#